data_AF-A0AAV3XHB2-F1
#
_entry.id   AF-A0AAV3XHB2-F1
#
_cell.length_a   1.000
_cell.length_b   1.000
_cell.length_c   1.000
_cell.angle_alpha   90.00
_cell.angle_beta   90.00
_cell.angle_gamma   90.00
#
_symmetry.space_group_name_H-M   'P 1'
#
loop_
_entity.id
_entity.type
_entity.pdbx_description
1 polymer ?
#
loop_
_entity_poly.entity_id
_entity_poly.type
_entity_poly.pdbx_seq_one_letter_code
_entity_poly.pdbx_strand_id
1 'polypeptide(L)'
;MSQRDNFAAGFIAGSVFGGIVGGVLGAMLASRINHQETEEAKTPIVDETPPQVKPEKAKKRQIEAGASEQRIEMARRSLEEKIAQLNQTIDEARQQLAKVNGNSTLGTSDTASATLRDRALSRDA
;
A
#
# COMPACT_ATOMS: atom_id res chain seq x y z
N MET A 1 12.09 16.55 13.13
CA MET A 1 11.65 15.14 13.31
C MET A 1 10.12 15.05 13.47
N SER A 2 9.33 15.74 12.64
CA SER A 2 7.86 15.86 12.80
C SER A 2 7.04 14.84 11.99
N GLN A 3 7.67 14.02 11.15
CA GLN A 3 6.97 13.07 10.27
C GLN A 3 6.44 11.82 11.00
N ARG A 4 6.98 11.51 12.20
CA ARG A 4 6.56 10.35 13.01
C ARG A 4 5.20 10.56 13.69
N ASP A 5 4.86 11.80 14.04
CA ASP A 5 3.65 12.11 14.79
C ASP A 5 2.39 11.94 13.94
N ASN A 6 2.46 12.26 12.64
CA ASN A 6 1.36 12.08 11.70
C ASN A 6 1.04 10.60 11.42
N PHE A 7 2.06 9.72 11.38
CA PHE A 7 1.85 8.29 11.19
C PHE A 7 1.27 7.63 12.45
N ALA A 8 1.83 7.92 13.62
CA ALA A 8 1.34 7.37 14.87
C ALA A 8 -0.11 7.80 15.15
N ALA A 9 -0.43 9.07 14.95
CA ALA A 9 -1.79 9.58 15.11
C ALA A 9 -2.76 8.91 14.10
N GLY A 10 -2.36 8.76 12.84
CA GLY A 10 -3.15 8.08 11.82
C GLY A 10 -3.36 6.58 12.11
N PHE A 11 -2.35 5.91 12.64
CA PHE A 11 -2.43 4.49 13.03
C PHE A 11 -3.39 4.27 14.20
N ILE A 12 -3.31 5.11 15.25
CA ILE A 12 -4.21 5.00 16.41
C ILE A 12 -5.65 5.32 16.01
N ALA A 13 -5.87 6.40 15.24
CA ALA A 13 -7.21 6.72 14.73
C ALA A 13 -7.74 5.60 13.82
N GLY A 14 -6.89 5.08 12.94
CA GLY A 14 -7.22 3.99 12.02
C GLY A 14 -7.51 2.67 12.72
N SER A 15 -6.81 2.33 13.80
CA SER A 15 -7.03 1.08 14.53
C SER A 15 -8.32 1.11 15.37
N VAL A 16 -8.70 2.26 15.92
CA VAL A 16 -10.00 2.43 16.59
C VAL A 16 -11.13 2.24 15.58
N PHE A 17 -11.06 2.92 14.43
CA PHE A 17 -12.07 2.81 13.39
C PHE A 17 -12.12 1.40 12.77
N GLY A 18 -10.96 0.87 12.40
CA GLY A 18 -10.81 -0.47 11.83
C GLY A 18 -11.21 -1.58 12.81
N GLY A 19 -11.00 -1.38 14.12
CA GLY A 19 -11.43 -2.30 15.17
C GLY A 19 -12.94 -2.38 15.30
N ILE A 20 -13.66 -1.26 15.18
CA ILE A 20 -15.13 -1.25 15.18
C ILE A 20 -15.66 -2.01 13.95
N VAL A 21 -15.18 -1.64 12.76
CA VAL A 21 -15.63 -2.27 11.51
C VAL A 21 -15.26 -3.76 11.49
N GLY A 22 -14.01 -4.08 11.79
CA GLY A 22 -13.50 -5.45 11.87
C GLY A 22 -14.18 -6.27 12.96
N GLY A 23 -14.58 -5.66 14.07
CA GLY A 23 -15.33 -6.31 15.14
C GLY A 23 -16.73 -6.73 14.72
N VAL A 24 -17.46 -5.86 14.01
CA VAL A 24 -18.79 -6.21 13.48
C VAL A 24 -18.68 -7.32 12.43
N LEU A 25 -17.75 -7.20 11.47
CA LEU A 25 -17.54 -8.24 10.46
C LEU A 25 -17.07 -9.56 11.09
N GLY A 26 -16.18 -9.48 12.08
CA GLY A 26 -15.67 -10.61 12.83
C GLY A 26 -16.77 -11.33 13.62
N ALA A 27 -17.65 -10.57 14.29
CA ALA A 27 -18.77 -11.13 15.03
C ALA A 27 -19.77 -11.84 14.10
N MET A 28 -20.06 -11.28 12.92
CA MET A 28 -20.92 -11.92 11.93
C MET A 28 -20.32 -13.23 11.40
N LEU A 29 -19.01 -13.25 11.15
CA LEU A 29 -18.33 -14.45 10.68
C LEU A 29 -18.21 -15.52 11.77
N ALA A 30 -17.90 -15.10 13.00
CA ALA A 30 -17.85 -15.97 14.18
C ALA A 30 -19.23 -16.55 14.50
N SER A 31 -20.30 -15.77 14.41
CA SER A 31 -21.67 -16.25 14.56
C SER A 31 -21.99 -17.35 13.54
N ARG A 32 -21.59 -17.19 12.28
CA ARG A 32 -21.80 -18.22 11.25
C ARG A 32 -21.05 -19.54 11.51
N ILE A 33 -19.83 -19.46 12.05
CA ILE A 33 -19.04 -20.64 12.44
C ILE A 33 -19.66 -21.29 13.68
N ASN A 34 -20.03 -20.49 14.68
CA ASN A 34 -20.65 -20.99 15.91
C ASN A 34 -21.99 -21.67 15.61
N HIS A 35 -22.79 -21.14 14.67
CA HIS A 35 -24.03 -21.77 14.19
C HIS A 35 -23.80 -23.10 13.47
N GLN A 36 -22.59 -23.39 12.96
CA GLN A 36 -22.24 -24.71 12.41
C GLN A 36 -21.86 -25.72 13.51
N GLU A 37 -21.52 -25.24 14.71
CA GLU A 37 -21.20 -26.06 15.90
C GLU A 37 -22.38 -26.18 16.89
N THR A 38 -23.49 -25.43 16.70
CA THR A 38 -24.61 -25.38 17.67
C THR A 38 -25.63 -26.54 17.56
N GLU A 39 -25.38 -27.60 16.79
CA GLU A 39 -26.17 -28.83 16.92
C GLU A 39 -25.58 -29.81 17.96
N GLU A 40 -24.31 -29.66 18.36
CA GLU A 40 -23.72 -30.49 19.42
C GLU A 40 -22.64 -29.73 20.20
N ALA A 41 -23.02 -28.95 21.23
CA ALA A 41 -22.25 -28.80 22.48
C ALA A 41 -22.79 -27.62 23.31
N LYS A 42 -23.71 -27.94 24.22
CA LYS A 42 -24.05 -27.09 25.35
C LYS A 42 -23.09 -27.43 26.50
N THR A 43 -21.85 -26.93 26.46
CA THR A 43 -20.93 -26.99 27.62
C THR A 43 -20.07 -25.72 27.68
N PRO A 44 -20.13 -24.93 28.77
CA PRO A 44 -19.22 -23.82 28.98
C PRO A 44 -17.91 -24.40 29.51
N ILE A 45 -16.88 -24.50 28.68
CA ILE A 45 -15.57 -25.02 29.11
C ILE A 45 -14.60 -23.84 29.25
N VAL A 46 -14.55 -23.33 30.48
CA VAL A 46 -13.27 -22.93 31.09
C VAL A 46 -12.67 -24.23 31.59
N ASP A 47 -11.72 -24.81 30.85
CA ASP A 47 -10.77 -25.75 31.45
C ASP A 47 -9.52 -25.91 30.59
N GLU A 48 -8.38 -25.89 31.25
CA GLU A 48 -7.03 -25.92 30.71
C GLU A 48 -6.65 -27.35 30.33
N THR A 49 -6.57 -27.70 29.04
CA THR A 49 -5.85 -28.92 28.59
C THR A 49 -5.40 -28.77 27.13
N PRO A 50 -4.13 -29.05 26.78
CA PRO A 50 -3.61 -28.74 25.45
C PRO A 50 -4.20 -29.68 24.37
N PRO A 51 -4.62 -29.16 23.20
CA PRO A 51 -5.27 -29.97 22.19
C PRO A 51 -4.22 -30.82 21.45
N GLN A 52 -4.38 -32.14 21.57
CA GLN A 52 -3.67 -33.12 20.77
C GLN A 52 -4.01 -32.94 19.29
N VAL A 53 -2.98 -32.70 18.49
CA VAL A 53 -3.07 -32.51 17.04
C VAL A 53 -3.26 -33.87 16.37
N LYS A 54 -4.48 -34.19 15.95
CA LYS A 54 -4.75 -35.31 15.01
C LYS A 54 -4.61 -34.82 13.56
N PRO A 55 -3.74 -35.42 12.72
CA PRO A 55 -3.53 -34.96 11.35
C PRO A 55 -4.44 -35.70 10.36
N GLU A 56 -5.67 -35.22 10.17
CA GLU A 56 -6.60 -35.76 9.15
C GLU A 56 -6.87 -34.72 8.06
N LYS A 57 -5.84 -34.27 7.33
CA LYS A 57 -6.02 -33.38 6.15
C LYS A 57 -5.04 -33.64 4.98
N ALA A 58 -4.61 -34.89 4.77
CA ALA A 58 -3.67 -35.20 3.68
C ALA A 58 -4.33 -35.36 2.30
N LYS A 59 -5.65 -35.57 2.19
CA LYS A 59 -6.29 -35.87 0.89
C LYS A 59 -6.86 -34.68 0.11
N LYS A 60 -7.01 -33.49 0.71
CA LYS A 60 -7.57 -32.30 0.03
C LYS A 60 -6.53 -31.44 -0.73
N ARG A 61 -5.24 -31.67 -0.50
CA ARG A 61 -4.15 -30.82 -1.02
C ARG A 61 -3.83 -31.00 -2.51
N GLN A 62 -4.25 -32.09 -3.15
CA GLN A 62 -3.88 -32.34 -4.56
C GLN A 62 -4.74 -31.57 -5.57
N ILE A 63 -5.97 -31.16 -5.20
CA ILE A 63 -6.85 -30.38 -6.10
C ILE A 63 -6.54 -28.87 -6.04
N GLU A 64 -5.94 -28.40 -4.94
CA GLU A 64 -5.56 -26.99 -4.76
C GLU A 64 -4.27 -26.61 -5.51
N ALA A 65 -3.44 -27.57 -5.93
CA ALA A 65 -2.18 -27.31 -6.64
C ALA A 65 -2.40 -26.64 -8.02
N GLY A 66 -3.30 -27.16 -8.85
CA GLY A 66 -3.59 -26.55 -10.17
C GLY A 66 -4.28 -25.18 -10.07
N ALA A 67 -5.14 -24.99 -9.06
CA ALA A 67 -5.75 -23.68 -8.79
C ALA A 67 -4.77 -22.69 -8.13
N SER A 68 -3.68 -23.18 -7.53
CA SER A 68 -2.59 -22.33 -7.02
C SER A 68 -1.67 -21.86 -8.13
N GLU A 69 -1.38 -22.71 -9.14
CA GLU A 69 -0.56 -22.34 -10.30
C GLU A 69 -1.22 -21.21 -11.11
N GLN A 70 -2.53 -21.29 -11.37
CA GLN A 70 -3.27 -20.23 -12.05
C GLN A 70 -3.26 -18.91 -11.26
N ARG A 71 -3.33 -18.96 -9.92
CA ARG A 71 -3.22 -17.77 -9.06
C ARG A 71 -1.81 -17.20 -9.04
N ILE A 72 -0.79 -18.05 -9.07
CA ILE A 72 0.62 -17.64 -9.16
C ILE A 72 0.87 -16.96 -10.51
N GLU A 73 0.34 -17.49 -11.60
CA GLU A 73 0.48 -16.90 -12.93
C GLU A 73 -0.29 -15.57 -13.07
N MET A 74 -1.49 -15.46 -12.48
CA MET A 74 -2.21 -14.20 -12.39
C MET A 74 -1.48 -13.16 -11.53
N ALA A 75 -0.91 -13.59 -10.40
CA ALA A 75 -0.09 -12.72 -9.56
C ALA A 75 1.17 -12.24 -10.31
N ARG A 76 1.80 -13.12 -11.10
CA ARG A 76 2.95 -12.78 -11.94
C ARG A 76 2.60 -11.72 -12.99
N ARG A 77 1.52 -11.90 -13.74
CA ARG A 77 1.03 -10.91 -14.71
C ARG A 77 0.66 -9.57 -14.06
N SER A 78 0.02 -9.63 -12.89
CA SER A 78 -0.31 -8.42 -12.12
C SER A 78 0.94 -7.68 -11.64
N LEU A 79 2.03 -8.39 -11.32
CA LEU A 79 3.32 -7.77 -11.00
C LEU A 79 3.96 -7.11 -12.22
N GLU A 80 3.91 -7.75 -13.39
CA GLU A 80 4.43 -7.17 -14.64
C GLU A 80 3.70 -5.87 -15.02
N GLU A 81 2.37 -5.84 -14.89
CA GLU A 81 1.56 -4.64 -15.10
C GLU A 81 1.91 -3.52 -14.11
N LYS A 82 2.06 -3.85 -12.83
CA LYS A 82 2.45 -2.87 -11.80
C LYS A 82 3.85 -2.30 -12.04
N ILE A 83 4.78 -3.10 -12.56
CA ILE A 83 6.12 -2.62 -12.94
C ILE A 83 6.03 -1.63 -14.09
N ALA A 84 5.19 -1.90 -15.11
CA ALA A 84 4.98 -0.98 -16.22
C ALA A 84 4.36 0.36 -15.75
N GLN A 85 3.33 0.30 -14.89
CA GLN A 85 2.72 1.49 -14.30
C GLN A 85 3.72 2.32 -13.48
N LEU A 86 4.57 1.64 -12.70
CA LEU A 86 5.59 2.31 -11.90
C LEU A 86 6.64 2.99 -12.78
N ASN A 87 7.15 2.31 -13.81
CA ASN A 87 8.12 2.90 -14.74
C ASN A 87 7.55 4.13 -15.45
N GLN A 88 6.30 4.07 -15.91
CA GLN A 88 5.61 5.21 -16.49
C GLN A 88 5.51 6.38 -15.50
N THR A 89 5.11 6.10 -14.25
CA THR A 89 4.99 7.13 -13.21
C THR A 89 6.36 7.73 -12.86
N ILE A 90 7.44 6.94 -12.87
CA ILE A 90 8.81 7.40 -12.67
C ILE A 90 9.22 8.35 -13.81
N ASP A 91 8.92 7.99 -15.06
CA ASP A 91 9.24 8.83 -16.22
C ASP A 91 8.46 10.14 -16.18
N GLU A 92 7.19 10.11 -15.81
CA GLU A 92 6.37 11.31 -15.60
C GLU A 92 6.93 12.20 -14.47
N ALA A 93 7.32 11.61 -13.33
CA ALA A 93 7.94 12.35 -12.23
C ALA A 93 9.29 12.99 -12.65
N ARG A 94 10.12 12.27 -13.42
CA ARG A 94 11.37 12.80 -13.98
C ARG A 94 11.12 13.97 -14.92
N GLN A 95 10.11 13.87 -15.80
CA GLN A 95 9.73 14.96 -16.70
C GLN A 95 9.20 16.18 -15.93
N GLN A 96 8.39 15.98 -14.90
CA GLN A 96 7.90 17.06 -14.04
C GLN A 96 9.06 17.77 -13.32
N LEU A 97 10.01 17.03 -12.76
CA LEU A 97 11.21 17.60 -12.13
C LEU A 97 12.10 18.32 -13.14
N ALA A 98 12.30 17.76 -14.33
CA ALA A 98 13.06 18.40 -15.41
C ALA A 98 12.38 19.70 -15.89
N LYS A 99 11.05 19.70 -16.00
CA LYS A 99 10.26 20.88 -16.37
C LYS A 99 10.36 21.98 -15.32
N VAL A 100 10.25 21.64 -14.03
CA VAL A 100 10.41 22.61 -12.93
C VAL A 100 11.83 23.19 -12.90
N ASN A 101 12.85 22.34 -13.07
CA ASN A 101 14.25 22.79 -13.01
C ASN A 101 14.70 23.54 -14.29
N GLY A 102 14.18 23.17 -15.46
CA GLY A 102 14.45 23.86 -16.73
C GLY A 102 13.83 25.26 -16.79
N ASN A 103 12.69 25.47 -16.11
CA ASN A 103 12.05 26.78 -16.05
C ASN A 103 12.78 27.77 -15.10
N SER A 104 13.53 27.26 -14.11
CA SER A 104 14.36 28.07 -13.21
C SER A 104 15.68 28.54 -13.84
N THR A 105 16.26 27.78 -14.77
CA THR A 105 17.53 28.14 -15.41
C THR A 105 17.37 29.11 -16.59
N LEU A 106 16.23 29.07 -17.28
CA LEU A 106 15.96 29.96 -18.42
C LEU A 106 15.65 31.41 -17.99
N GLY A 107 14.98 31.61 -16.85
CA GLY A 107 14.61 32.96 -16.36
C GLY A 107 15.77 33.81 -15.83
N THR A 108 16.87 33.19 -15.40
CA THR A 108 18.02 33.91 -14.79
C THR A 108 19.06 34.34 -15.82
N SER A 109 19.17 33.62 -16.94
CA SER A 109 20.21 33.85 -17.95
C SER A 109 19.89 35.02 -18.89
N ASP A 110 18.61 35.24 -19.20
CA ASP A 110 18.17 36.33 -20.09
C ASP A 110 18.16 37.70 -19.40
N THR A 111 17.83 37.77 -18.11
CA THR A 111 17.85 39.02 -17.34
C THR A 111 19.28 39.50 -17.04
N ALA A 112 20.21 38.59 -16.78
CA ALA A 112 21.62 38.91 -16.60
C ALA A 112 22.27 39.46 -17.90
N SER A 113 21.90 38.89 -19.05
CA SER A 113 22.40 39.35 -20.36
C SER A 113 21.82 40.71 -20.78
N ALA A 114 20.56 40.99 -20.42
CA ALA A 114 19.94 42.29 -20.67
C ALA A 114 20.52 43.42 -19.80
N THR A 115 20.77 43.16 -18.51
CA THR A 115 21.33 44.15 -17.58
C THR A 115 22.81 44.47 -17.86
N LEU A 116 23.59 43.51 -18.36
CA LEU A 116 24.98 43.76 -18.76
C LEU A 116 25.08 44.61 -20.03
N ARG A 117 24.16 44.45 -20.99
CA ARG A 117 24.12 45.27 -22.22
C ARG A 117 23.70 46.71 -21.94
N ASP A 118 22.73 46.92 -21.05
CA ASP A 118 22.26 48.25 -20.66
C ASP A 118 23.34 49.03 -19.88
N ARG A 119 24.09 48.34 -19.01
CA ARG A 119 25.20 48.95 -18.25
C ARG A 119 26.42 49.33 -19.11
N ALA A 120 26.62 48.67 -20.25
CA ALA A 120 27.70 49.01 -21.17
C ALA A 120 27.40 50.29 -21.97
N LEU A 121 26.13 50.54 -22.29
CA LEU A 121 25.70 51.73 -23.05
C LEU A 121 25.63 52.99 -22.18
N SER A 122 25.36 52.86 -20.87
CA SER A 122 25.28 54.01 -19.95
C SER A 122 26.63 54.50 -19.42
N ARG A 123 27.75 53.90 -19.83
CA ARG A 123 29.10 54.26 -19.37
C ARG A 123 29.88 55.12 -20.39
N ASP A 124 29.32 55.35 -21.57
CA ASP A 124 29.92 56.12 -22.67
C ASP A 124 29.17 57.43 -22.99
N ALA A 125 28.31 57.91 -22.07
CA ALA A 125 27.66 59.22 -22.11
C ALA A 125 28.08 60.05 -20.90
#